data_AF-A0A850H1S4-F1
#
_entry.id   AF-A0A850H1S4-F1
#
_cell.length_a   1.000
_cell.length_b   1.000
_cell.length_c   1.000
_cell.angle_alpha   90.00
_cell.angle_beta   90.00
_cell.angle_gamma   90.00
#
_symmetry.space_group_name_H-M   'P 1'
#
loop_
_entity.id
_entity.type
_entity.pdbx_description
1 polymer ?
#
loop_
_entity_poly.entity_id
_entity_poly.type
_entity_poly.pdbx_seq_one_letter_code
_entity_poly.pdbx_strand_id
1 'polypeptide(L)'
;MARAEETRSWEFDPAIVVENDIRDHQGNLIAARGQRVNPLATSGLSKKLVFVDGDDPAEIEWALGHGSDERAKIIFVDGSPFESMKTHQRRFYFDQEGKLSSHFGITRTPALVEAKGDLLLITEKAIPRRQS
;
A
#
# COMPACT_ATOMS: atom_id res chain seq x y z
N MET A 1 -11.01 -5.72 8.77
CA MET A 1 -10.88 -6.60 7.56
C MET A 1 -10.60 -8.02 8.05
N ALA A 2 -10.86 -9.09 7.29
CA ALA A 2 -10.57 -10.46 7.78
C ALA A 2 -9.12 -10.85 7.52
N ARG A 3 -8.56 -11.74 8.35
CA ARG A 3 -7.22 -12.30 8.14
C ARG A 3 -7.17 -13.20 6.89
N ALA A 4 -6.02 -13.22 6.23
CA ALA A 4 -5.69 -14.11 5.12
C ALA A 4 -5.46 -15.53 5.64
N GLU A 5 -6.25 -16.47 5.12
CA GLU A 5 -6.14 -17.90 5.43
C GLU A 5 -5.20 -18.61 4.45
N GLU A 6 -5.12 -18.11 3.22
CA GLU A 6 -4.23 -18.57 2.16
C GLU A 6 -3.47 -17.38 1.55
N THR A 7 -2.27 -17.63 1.02
CA THR A 7 -1.55 -16.59 0.27
C THR A 7 -2.10 -16.51 -1.14
N ARG A 8 -2.50 -15.32 -1.57
CA ARG A 8 -2.90 -15.07 -2.96
C ARG A 8 -2.27 -13.78 -3.47
N SER A 9 -2.01 -13.74 -4.77
CA SER A 9 -1.41 -12.58 -5.42
C SER A 9 -2.07 -12.29 -6.76
N TRP A 10 -2.15 -11.02 -7.11
CA TRP A 10 -2.63 -10.57 -8.41
C TRP A 10 -1.86 -9.34 -8.88
N GLU A 11 -1.84 -9.14 -10.19
CA GLU A 11 -1.28 -7.95 -10.81
C GLU A 11 -2.35 -6.85 -10.88
N PHE A 12 -1.91 -5.62 -10.70
CA PHE A 12 -2.75 -4.43 -10.81
C PHE A 12 -2.07 -3.43 -11.72
N ASP A 13 -2.86 -2.88 -12.64
CA ASP A 13 -2.41 -1.88 -13.59
C ASP A 13 -2.67 -0.48 -13.03
N PRO A 14 -1.62 0.26 -12.61
CA PRO A 14 -1.78 1.57 -12.00
C PRO A 14 -1.95 2.69 -13.05
N ALA A 15 -2.01 2.37 -14.34
CA ALA A 15 -2.13 3.37 -15.36
C ALA A 15 -3.53 4.00 -15.36
N ILE A 16 -3.55 5.32 -15.24
CA ILE A 16 -4.76 6.14 -15.23
C ILE A 16 -4.97 6.80 -16.59
N VAL A 17 -6.21 7.15 -16.90
CA VAL A 17 -6.53 8.07 -17.99
C VAL A 17 -6.74 9.45 -17.39
N VAL A 18 -5.97 10.42 -17.87
CA VAL A 18 -6.01 11.80 -17.37
C VAL A 18 -7.33 12.46 -17.76
N GLU A 19 -8.14 12.89 -16.79
CA GLU A 19 -9.47 13.45 -17.05
C GLU A 19 -9.43 14.89 -17.56
N ASN A 20 -8.39 15.65 -17.19
CA ASN A 20 -8.17 17.05 -17.54
C ASN A 20 -6.68 17.31 -17.76
N ASP A 21 -6.33 18.25 -18.63
CA ASP A 21 -4.93 18.66 -18.84
C ASP A 21 -4.23 18.96 -17.51
N ILE A 22 -3.13 18.25 -17.24
CA ILE A 22 -2.27 18.47 -16.09
C ILE A 22 -1.16 19.42 -16.51
N ARG A 23 -1.03 20.54 -15.81
CA ARG A 23 0.01 21.55 -16.05
C ARG A 23 0.85 21.79 -14.81
N ASP A 24 2.11 22.15 -15.00
CA ASP A 24 2.96 22.61 -13.91
C ASP A 24 2.57 24.05 -13.46
N HIS A 25 3.26 24.55 -12.44
CA HIS A 25 3.05 25.90 -11.89
C HIS A 25 3.40 27.03 -12.87
N GLN A 26 4.10 26.75 -13.98
CA GLN A 26 4.46 27.71 -15.02
C GLN A 26 3.51 27.64 -16.23
N GLY A 27 2.56 26.69 -16.23
CA GLY A 27 1.59 26.48 -17.29
C GLY A 27 2.03 25.48 -18.37
N ASN A 28 3.20 24.83 -18.21
CA ASN A 28 3.67 23.81 -19.14
C ASN A 28 2.81 22.55 -19.02
N LEU A 29 2.44 21.95 -20.15
CA LEU A 29 1.65 20.73 -20.16
C LEU A 29 2.50 19.54 -19.70
N ILE A 30 2.10 18.92 -18.59
CA ILE A 30 2.69 17.68 -18.05
C ILE A 30 2.03 16.46 -18.70
N ALA A 31 0.70 16.45 -18.78
CA ALA A 31 -0.07 15.39 -19.42
C ALA A 31 -1.37 15.93 -20.00
N ALA A 32 -1.75 15.47 -21.18
CA ALA A 32 -2.97 15.90 -21.85
C ALA A 32 -4.20 15.12 -21.35
N ARG A 33 -5.38 15.75 -21.38
CA ARG A 33 -6.65 15.05 -21.22
C ARG A 33 -6.76 13.87 -22.19
N GLY A 34 -7.21 12.72 -21.69
CA GLY A 34 -7.33 11.47 -22.43
C GLY A 34 -6.02 10.69 -22.55
N GLN A 35 -4.89 11.26 -22.14
CA GLN A 35 -3.62 10.54 -22.12
C GLN A 35 -3.66 9.45 -21.05
N ARG A 36 -3.28 8.23 -21.43
CA ARG A 36 -3.03 7.15 -20.49
C ARG A 36 -1.61 7.28 -19.94
N VAL A 37 -1.50 7.40 -18.63
CA VAL A 37 -0.22 7.61 -17.93
C VAL A 37 -0.05 6.54 -16.87
N ASN A 38 1.11 5.88 -16.87
CA ASN A 38 1.52 5.01 -15.79
C ASN A 38 2.47 5.76 -14.84
N PRO A 39 2.05 6.07 -13.60
CA PRO A 39 2.92 6.75 -12.64
C PRO A 39 4.21 5.98 -12.32
N LEU A 40 4.20 4.65 -12.42
CA LEU A 40 5.38 3.82 -12.18
C LEU A 40 6.47 4.00 -13.24
N ALA A 41 6.09 4.25 -14.49
CA ALA A 41 7.05 4.44 -15.58
C ALA A 41 7.90 5.70 -15.41
N THR A 42 7.37 6.72 -14.73
CA THR A 42 8.05 8.01 -14.54
C THR A 42 8.82 8.09 -13.22
N SER A 43 8.28 7.54 -12.13
CA SER A 43 8.85 7.72 -10.78
C SER A 43 9.07 6.43 -10.00
N GLY A 44 8.61 5.29 -10.51
CA GLY A 44 8.60 4.01 -9.81
C GLY A 44 7.77 4.04 -8.52
N LEU A 45 7.58 2.87 -7.91
CA LEU A 45 7.05 2.81 -6.54
C LEU A 45 8.22 2.96 -5.57
N SER A 46 8.39 4.16 -5.00
CA SER A 46 9.52 4.44 -4.10
C SER A 46 9.51 3.62 -2.81
N LYS A 47 8.34 3.13 -2.36
CA LYS A 47 8.17 2.38 -1.10
C LYS A 47 7.10 1.32 -1.24
N LYS A 48 7.33 0.14 -0.68
CA LYS A 48 6.28 -0.87 -0.54
C LYS A 48 5.15 -0.35 0.35
N LEU A 49 3.91 -0.72 0.05
CA LEU A 49 2.77 -0.44 0.92
C LEU A 49 2.39 -1.74 1.63
N VAL A 50 2.32 -1.69 2.95
CA VAL A 50 2.13 -2.87 3.81
C VAL A 50 0.86 -2.65 4.62
N PHE A 51 -0.21 -3.35 4.27
CA PHE A 51 -1.51 -3.25 4.91
C PHE A 51 -1.62 -4.29 6.02
N VAL A 52 -2.04 -3.85 7.21
CA VAL A 52 -2.20 -4.71 8.39
C VAL A 52 -3.43 -4.33 9.20
N ASP A 53 -3.99 -5.32 9.88
CA ASP A 53 -4.83 -5.09 11.06
C ASP A 53 -3.94 -4.61 12.22
N GLY A 54 -4.18 -3.38 12.69
CA GLY A 54 -3.42 -2.76 13.76
C GLY A 54 -3.65 -3.40 15.13
N ASP A 55 -4.67 -4.23 15.28
CA ASP A 55 -4.96 -4.95 16.51
C ASP A 55 -4.40 -6.38 16.51
N ASP A 56 -3.81 -6.86 15.40
CA ASP A 56 -3.13 -8.16 15.30
C ASP A 56 -1.60 -8.01 15.48
N PRO A 57 -1.03 -8.40 16.64
CA PRO A 57 0.40 -8.24 16.89
C PRO A 57 1.29 -9.06 15.96
N ALA A 58 0.78 -10.16 15.38
CA ALA A 58 1.53 -10.97 14.41
C ALA A 58 1.64 -10.26 13.07
N GLU A 59 0.59 -9.56 12.65
CA GLU A 59 0.61 -8.73 11.44
C GLU A 59 1.54 -7.52 11.59
N ILE A 60 1.51 -6.86 12.75
CA ILE A 60 2.45 -5.77 13.06
C ILE A 60 3.89 -6.26 12.96
N GLU A 61 4.23 -7.38 13.61
CA GLU A 61 5.58 -7.95 13.56
C GLU A 61 5.99 -8.28 12.11
N TRP A 62 5.10 -8.91 11.35
CA TRP A 62 5.32 -9.19 9.94
C TRP A 62 5.57 -7.92 9.11
N ALA A 63 4.81 -6.84 9.36
CA ALA A 63 4.99 -5.59 8.65
C ALA A 63 6.30 -4.88 8.99
N LEU A 64 6.75 -4.95 10.25
CA LEU A 64 8.05 -4.41 10.66
C LEU A 64 9.22 -5.10 9.93
N GLY A 65 9.06 -6.37 9.54
CA GLY A 65 10.03 -7.11 8.73
C GLY A 65 10.28 -6.54 7.32
N HIS A 66 9.45 -5.64 6.82
CA HIS A 66 9.59 -5.04 5.48
C HIS A 66 10.58 -3.87 5.42
N GLY A 67 11.23 -3.55 6.54
CA GLY A 67 12.30 -2.56 6.63
C GLY A 67 11.84 -1.20 7.16
N SER A 68 12.75 -0.24 7.06
CA SER A 68 12.57 1.13 7.56
C SER A 68 11.50 1.91 6.80
N ASP A 69 11.16 3.08 7.33
CA ASP A 69 10.26 4.05 6.69
C ASP A 69 10.70 4.50 5.30
N GLU A 70 11.96 4.31 4.94
CA GLU A 70 12.49 4.62 3.61
C GLU A 70 12.12 3.54 2.59
N ARG A 71 11.89 2.31 3.05
CA ARG A 71 11.59 1.15 2.18
C ARG A 71 10.11 0.77 2.17
N ALA A 72 9.41 0.97 3.28
CA ALA A 72 8.03 0.53 3.44
C ALA A 72 7.18 1.55 4.22
N LYS A 73 5.93 1.73 3.77
CA LYS A 73 4.87 2.41 4.51
C LYS A 73 3.95 1.35 5.11
N ILE A 74 3.83 1.33 6.44
CA ILE A 74 2.86 0.47 7.12
C ILE A 74 1.54 1.24 7.22
N ILE A 75 0.47 0.62 6.74
CA ILE A 75 -0.87 1.18 6.60
C ILE A 75 -1.82 0.31 7.39
N PHE A 76 -2.49 0.89 8.37
CA PHE A 76 -3.48 0.21 9.19
C PHE A 76 -4.83 0.25 8.50
N VAL A 77 -5.52 -0.89 8.43
CA VAL A 77 -6.93 -0.97 7.98
C VAL A 77 -7.92 -1.01 9.15
N ASP A 78 -7.42 -1.32 10.35
CA ASP A 78 -8.15 -1.34 11.61
C ASP A 78 -7.17 -1.06 12.77
N GLY A 79 -7.70 -0.80 13.96
CA GLY A 79 -6.91 -0.50 15.16
C GLY A 79 -6.32 0.92 15.21
N SER A 80 -5.63 1.26 16.31
CA SER A 80 -5.06 2.59 16.53
C SER A 80 -3.55 2.62 16.26
N PRO A 81 -3.04 3.48 15.36
CA PRO A 81 -1.61 3.55 15.07
C PRO A 81 -0.81 4.26 16.17
N PHE A 82 -1.46 4.95 17.11
CA PHE A 82 -0.78 5.82 18.08
C PHE A 82 0.10 5.05 19.07
N GLU A 83 -0.38 3.92 19.59
CA GLU A 83 0.41 3.06 20.49
C GLU A 83 1.59 2.41 19.75
N SER A 84 1.37 2.01 18.49
CA SER A 84 2.42 1.45 17.63
C SER A 84 3.48 2.49 17.26
N MET A 85 3.09 3.74 16.96
CA MET A 85 4.00 4.85 16.70
C MET A 85 4.93 5.11 17.89
N LYS A 86 4.37 5.14 19.10
CA LYS A 86 5.13 5.39 20.34
C LYS A 86 6.13 4.26 20.61
N THR A 87 5.73 3.02 20.38
CA THR A 87 6.55 1.83 20.62
C THR A 87 7.69 1.68 19.62
N HIS A 88 7.44 1.93 18.33
CA HIS A 88 8.36 1.57 17.26
C HIS A 88 9.14 2.73 16.65
N GLN A 89 8.89 3.98 17.06
CA GLN A 89 9.57 5.19 16.57
C GLN A 89 9.61 5.32 15.03
N ARG A 90 8.55 4.87 14.36
CA ARG A 90 8.41 4.89 12.90
C ARG A 90 7.02 5.37 12.48
N ARG A 91 6.88 5.82 11.23
CA ARG A 91 5.59 6.29 10.72
C ARG A 91 4.66 5.13 10.39
N PHE A 92 3.44 5.26 10.91
CA PHE A 92 2.30 4.44 10.54
C PHE A 92 1.26 5.34 9.87
N TYR A 93 0.55 4.79 8.89
CA TYR A 93 -0.51 5.46 8.17
C TYR A 93 -1.82 4.71 8.40
N PHE A 94 -2.95 5.33 8.08
CA PHE A 94 -4.26 4.70 8.18
C PHE A 94 -4.96 4.75 6.83
N ASP A 95 -5.57 3.63 6.43
CA ASP A 95 -6.42 3.57 5.25
C ASP A 95 -7.81 4.13 5.58
N GLN A 96 -7.89 5.45 5.69
CA GLN A 96 -9.13 6.13 6.03
C GLN A 96 -10.23 5.79 5.02
N GLU A 97 -11.36 5.33 5.56
CA GLU A 97 -12.54 4.90 4.78
C GLU A 97 -12.24 3.74 3.81
N GLY A 98 -11.12 3.02 3.98
CA GLY A 98 -10.77 1.87 3.15
C GLY A 98 -10.45 2.22 1.69
N LYS A 99 -10.04 3.46 1.41
CA LYS A 99 -9.84 3.96 0.04
C LYS A 99 -8.76 3.19 -0.72
N LEU A 100 -7.60 2.98 -0.11
CA LEU A 100 -6.47 2.31 -0.76
C LEU A 100 -6.70 0.81 -0.88
N SER A 101 -7.18 0.16 0.18
CA SER A 101 -7.50 -1.28 0.14
C SER A 101 -8.56 -1.58 -0.90
N SER A 102 -9.63 -0.78 -0.98
CA SER A 102 -10.66 -0.90 -2.01
C SER A 102 -10.09 -0.67 -3.41
N HIS A 103 -9.24 0.34 -3.59
CA HIS A 103 -8.60 0.63 -4.87
C HIS A 103 -7.76 -0.55 -5.38
N PHE A 104 -7.00 -1.20 -4.49
CA PHE A 104 -6.15 -2.35 -4.86
C PHE A 104 -6.90 -3.70 -4.88
N GLY A 105 -8.17 -3.73 -4.46
CA GLY A 105 -8.94 -4.97 -4.34
C GLY A 105 -8.52 -5.87 -3.17
N ILE A 106 -7.88 -5.29 -2.15
CA ILE A 106 -7.45 -6.00 -0.94
C ILE A 106 -8.69 -6.23 -0.08
N THR A 107 -8.98 -7.48 0.24
CA THR A 107 -10.10 -7.87 1.11
C THR A 107 -9.67 -8.63 2.35
N ARG A 108 -8.38 -9.00 2.45
CA ARG A 108 -7.80 -9.63 3.65
C ARG A 108 -6.44 -9.06 4.03
N THR A 109 -6.12 -9.10 5.32
CA THR A 109 -4.82 -8.71 5.86
C THR A 109 -4.04 -9.90 6.41
N PRO A 110 -2.71 -9.81 6.52
CA PRO A 110 -1.89 -8.71 6.03
C PRO A 110 -1.74 -8.75 4.51
N ALA A 111 -1.48 -7.59 3.89
CA ALA A 111 -1.25 -7.49 2.45
C ALA A 111 -0.04 -6.61 2.10
N LEU A 112 0.62 -6.93 0.99
CA LEU A 112 1.78 -6.24 0.45
C LEU A 112 1.48 -5.74 -0.96
N VAL A 113 1.82 -4.48 -1.23
CA VAL A 113 1.84 -3.90 -2.57
C VAL A 113 3.26 -3.48 -2.91
N GLU A 114 3.79 -4.02 -4.01
CA GLU A 114 5.13 -3.71 -4.50
C GLU A 114 5.18 -3.61 -6.02
N ALA A 115 6.20 -2.93 -6.56
CA ALA A 115 6.36 -2.81 -8.01
C ALA A 115 6.77 -4.13 -8.64
N LYS A 116 6.20 -4.43 -9.81
CA LYS A 116 6.55 -5.53 -10.70
C LYS A 116 6.66 -4.98 -12.13
N GLY A 117 7.79 -4.36 -12.43
CA GLY A 117 7.97 -3.59 -13.67
C GLY A 117 7.00 -2.42 -13.71
N ASP A 118 6.19 -2.34 -14.77
CA ASP A 118 5.16 -1.31 -14.96
C ASP A 118 3.84 -1.63 -14.23
N LEU A 119 3.76 -2.76 -13.54
CA LEU A 119 2.58 -3.18 -12.77
C LEU A 119 2.87 -3.12 -11.27
N LEU A 120 1.80 -3.23 -10.48
CA LEU A 120 1.88 -3.55 -9.07
C LEU A 120 1.58 -5.03 -8.86
N LEU A 121 2.33 -5.68 -7.99
CA LEU A 121 1.98 -6.98 -7.44
C LEU A 121 1.36 -6.76 -6.06
N ILE A 122 0.13 -7.22 -5.89
CA ILE A 122 -0.55 -7.26 -4.60
C ILE A 122 -0.51 -8.69 -4.10
N THR A 123 -0.16 -8.87 -2.83
CA THR A 123 -0.16 -10.17 -2.17
C THR A 123 -0.86 -10.06 -0.83
N GLU A 124 -1.98 -10.76 -0.66
CA GLU A 124 -2.50 -11.06 0.67
C GLU A 124 -1.78 -12.29 1.21
N LYS A 125 -1.25 -12.18 2.43
CA LYS A 125 -0.28 -13.15 2.94
C LYS A 125 -0.86 -13.90 4.14
N ALA A 126 -1.07 -15.20 3.98
CA ALA A 126 -1.26 -16.06 5.12
C ALA A 126 0.03 -16.12 5.95
N ILE A 127 -0.04 -15.65 7.19
CA ILE A 127 1.07 -15.67 8.15
C ILE A 127 0.71 -16.51 9.39
N PRO A 128 1.68 -17.11 10.09
CA PRO A 128 1.43 -17.82 11.35
C PRO A 128 0.82 -16.90 12.42
N ARG A 129 -0.03 -17.46 13.30
CA ARG A 129 -0.46 -16.74 14.51
C ARG A 129 0.71 -16.67 15.49
N ARG A 130 0.86 -15.54 16.19
CA ARG A 130 1.81 -15.44 17.29
C ARG A 130 1.38 -16.45 18.36
N GLN A 131 2.27 -17.37 18.72
CA GLN A 131 2.05 -18.25 19.87
C GLN A 131 2.35 -17.44 21.13
N SER A 132 1.46 -17.56 22.12
CA SER A 132 1.56 -16.93 23.44
C SER A 132 2.80 -17.37 24.21
#